data_AF-A0A1N7JAG6-F1
#
_entry.id   AF-A0A1N7JAG6-F1
#
_cell.length_a   1.000
_cell.length_b   1.000
_cell.length_c   1.000
_cell.angle_alpha   90.00
_cell.angle_beta   90.00
_cell.angle_gamma   90.00
#
_symmetry.space_group_name_H-M   'P 1'
#
loop_
_entity.id
_entity.type
_entity.pdbx_description
1 polymer ?
#
loop_
_entity_poly.entity_id
_entity_poly.type
_entity_poly.pdbx_seq_one_letter_code
_entity_poly.pdbx_strand_id
1 'polypeptide(L)'
;MKNLFLILVFIVPLTATAQQHKNSEINYYLQKSVSKKKTGNALLLSGTGLILTGIVVGTTAGKQNNALFFSQNQIAGAGIFSLGVFSALTSIPFYISANHNKKKSLKISPTTEIIQTNSISEPKNYALAGLKITF
;
A
#
# COMPACT_ATOMS: atom_id res chain seq x y z
N MET A 1 -21.91 -20.23 -15.43
CA MET A 1 -22.32 -19.15 -14.50
C MET A 1 -21.36 -18.93 -13.32
N LYS A 2 -20.12 -19.44 -13.36
CA LYS A 2 -19.16 -19.33 -12.24
C LYS A 2 -18.29 -18.05 -12.30
N ASN A 3 -18.25 -17.41 -13.48
CA ASN A 3 -17.38 -16.26 -13.75
C ASN A 3 -18.09 -14.91 -13.49
N LEU A 4 -19.42 -14.91 -13.29
CA LEU A 4 -20.19 -13.70 -13.00
C LEU A 4 -20.04 -13.25 -11.53
N PHE A 5 -19.86 -14.22 -10.63
CA PHE A 5 -19.70 -13.97 -9.19
C PHE A 5 -18.38 -13.23 -8.87
N LEU A 6 -17.33 -13.47 -9.67
CA LEU A 6 -16.02 -12.81 -9.53
C LEU A 6 -16.07 -11.32 -9.85
N ILE A 7 -16.97 -10.89 -10.74
CA ILE A 7 -17.11 -9.48 -11.14
C ILE A 7 -17.90 -8.70 -10.07
N LEU A 8 -18.90 -9.34 -9.44
CA LEU A 8 -19.73 -8.71 -8.42
C LEU A 8 -18.93 -8.37 -7.14
N VAL A 9 -17.99 -9.24 -6.75
CA VAL A 9 -17.13 -9.03 -5.56
C VAL A 9 -16.17 -7.84 -5.74
N PHE A 10 -15.85 -7.47 -6.99
CA PHE A 10 -14.92 -6.37 -7.27
C PHE A 10 -15.59 -4.99 -7.30
N ILE A 11 -16.92 -4.92 -7.46
CA ILE A 11 -17.68 -3.65 -7.65
C ILE A 11 -18.22 -3.09 -6.33
N VAL A 12 -18.46 -3.94 -5.33
CA VAL A 12 -19.10 -3.57 -4.05
C VAL A 12 -18.33 -2.56 -3.18
N PRO A 13 -16.98 -2.44 -3.17
CA PRO A 13 -16.35 -1.49 -2.25
C PRO A 13 -16.44 -0.03 -2.71
N LEU A 14 -17.06 0.30 -3.86
CA LEU A 14 -17.02 1.66 -4.41
C LEU A 14 -18.04 2.64 -3.83
N THR A 15 -19.12 2.19 -3.19
CA THR A 15 -20.26 3.07 -2.83
C THR A 15 -20.34 3.47 -1.35
N ALA A 16 -19.43 3.01 -0.49
CA ALA A 16 -19.61 3.10 0.96
C ALA A 16 -18.94 4.30 1.68
N THR A 17 -18.42 5.32 0.99
CA THR A 17 -17.66 6.40 1.67
C THR A 17 -18.24 7.81 1.49
N ALA A 18 -19.54 7.95 1.26
CA ALA A 18 -20.18 9.25 1.14
C ALA A 18 -21.00 9.60 2.39
N GLN A 19 -20.37 10.07 3.48
CA GLN A 19 -21.05 10.92 4.48
C GLN A 19 -20.12 11.66 5.49
N GLN A 20 -20.47 12.94 5.72
CA GLN A 20 -20.26 13.80 6.93
C GLN A 20 -19.09 14.80 7.09
N HIS A 21 -19.22 15.94 6.40
CA HIS A 21 -19.11 17.31 6.96
C HIS A 21 -17.84 17.71 7.76
N LYS A 22 -16.97 18.50 7.10
CA LYS A 22 -15.84 19.36 7.59
C LYS A 22 -14.77 18.74 8.51
N ASN A 23 -15.15 17.99 9.55
CA ASN A 23 -14.26 17.06 10.27
C ASN A 23 -14.11 15.73 9.49
N SER A 24 -15.01 15.44 8.53
CA SER A 24 -14.77 14.40 7.53
C SER A 24 -13.54 14.66 6.70
N GLU A 25 -13.20 15.90 6.35
CA GLU A 25 -12.18 16.12 5.33
C GLU A 25 -10.80 15.70 5.82
N ILE A 26 -10.44 16.05 7.05
CA ILE A 26 -9.18 15.61 7.67
C ILE A 26 -9.16 14.07 7.75
N ASN A 27 -10.22 13.48 8.30
CA ASN A 27 -10.34 12.02 8.43
C ASN A 27 -10.36 11.31 7.08
N TYR A 28 -10.98 11.91 6.06
CA TYR A 28 -11.04 11.41 4.69
C TYR A 28 -9.66 11.39 4.06
N TYR A 29 -8.91 12.50 4.13
CA TYR A 29 -7.56 12.54 3.56
C TYR A 29 -6.57 11.65 4.35
N LEU A 30 -6.73 11.54 5.67
CA LEU A 30 -5.96 10.59 6.48
C LEU A 30 -6.27 9.14 6.09
N GLN A 31 -7.55 8.75 6.07
CA GLN A 31 -7.96 7.39 5.70
C GLN A 31 -7.55 7.05 4.27
N LYS A 32 -7.67 8.01 3.34
CA LYS A 32 -7.20 7.87 1.96
C LYS A 32 -5.68 7.67 1.89
N SER A 33 -4.92 8.40 2.70
CA SER A 33 -3.46 8.20 2.82
C SER A 33 -3.11 6.78 3.29
N VAL A 34 -3.75 6.32 4.37
CA VAL A 34 -3.53 4.99 4.95
C VAL A 34 -3.90 3.89 3.96
N SER A 35 -5.07 4.00 3.30
CA SER A 35 -5.54 3.04 2.30
C SER A 35 -4.56 2.93 1.13
N LYS A 36 -4.12 4.07 0.56
CA LYS A 36 -3.13 4.07 -0.53
C LYS A 36 -1.79 3.48 -0.10
N LYS A 37 -1.32 3.77 1.12
CA LYS A 37 -0.10 3.17 1.66
C LYS A 37 -0.24 1.65 1.82
N LYS A 38 -1.40 1.17 2.28
CA LYS A 38 -1.69 -0.26 2.39
C LYS A 38 -1.66 -0.94 1.02
N THR A 39 -2.27 -0.35 -0.01
CA THR A 39 -2.19 -0.87 -1.39
C THR A 39 -0.76 -0.86 -1.92
N GLY A 40 -0.01 0.22 -1.70
CA GLY A 40 1.41 0.29 -2.07
C GLY A 40 2.23 -0.82 -1.41
N ASN A 41 2.05 -1.03 -0.11
CA ASN A 41 2.71 -2.12 0.63
C ASN A 41 2.33 -3.50 0.08
N ALA A 42 1.05 -3.72 -0.23
CA ALA A 42 0.60 -4.99 -0.79
C ALA A 42 1.30 -5.27 -2.13
N LEU A 43 1.33 -4.29 -3.04
CA LEU A 43 2.00 -4.39 -4.35
C LEU A 43 3.52 -4.58 -4.20
N LEU A 44 4.16 -3.86 -3.29
CA LEU A 44 5.59 -3.97 -3.06
C LEU A 44 5.97 -5.34 -2.49
N LEU A 45 5.22 -5.83 -1.51
CA LEU A 45 5.46 -7.13 -0.89
C LEU A 45 5.16 -8.28 -1.87
N SER A 46 4.05 -8.22 -2.61
CA SER A 46 3.76 -9.21 -3.65
C SER A 46 4.81 -9.18 -4.76
N GLY A 47 5.22 -7.98 -5.19
CA GLY A 47 6.25 -7.81 -6.21
C GLY A 47 7.59 -8.38 -5.79
N THR A 48 8.01 -8.10 -4.55
CA THR A 48 9.24 -8.66 -3.97
C THR A 48 9.16 -10.19 -3.88
N GLY A 49 8.03 -10.73 -3.43
CA GLY A 49 7.82 -12.18 -3.38
C GLY A 49 7.91 -12.84 -4.75
N LEU A 50 7.33 -12.21 -5.78
CA LEU A 50 7.43 -12.68 -7.16
C LEU A 50 8.86 -12.58 -7.70
N ILE A 51 9.59 -11.50 -7.42
CA ILE A 51 11.01 -11.38 -7.81
C ILE A 51 11.82 -12.56 -7.27
N LEU A 52 11.71 -12.83 -5.96
CA LEU A 52 12.44 -13.93 -5.33
C LEU A 52 12.01 -15.29 -5.90
N THR A 53 10.70 -15.49 -6.09
CA THR A 53 10.16 -16.73 -6.68
C THR A 53 10.68 -16.93 -8.11
N GLY A 54 10.71 -15.88 -8.92
CA GLY A 54 11.22 -15.92 -10.29
C GLY A 54 12.71 -16.28 -10.35
N ILE A 55 13.52 -15.75 -9.43
CA ILE A 55 14.94 -16.11 -9.31
C ILE A 55 15.10 -17.59 -8.93
N VAL A 56 14.35 -18.07 -7.94
CA VAL A 56 14.41 -19.48 -7.52
C VAL A 56 13.99 -20.39 -8.67
N VAL A 57 12.82 -20.15 -9.26
CA VAL A 57 12.32 -20.95 -10.40
C VAL A 57 13.29 -20.92 -11.57
N GLY A 58 13.82 -19.74 -11.92
CA GLY A 58 14.75 -19.56 -13.04
C GLY A 58 16.10 -20.24 -12.83
N THR A 59 16.56 -20.38 -11.58
CA THR A 59 17.83 -21.04 -11.25
C THR A 59 17.69 -22.53 -10.94
N THR A 60 16.47 -23.04 -10.72
CA THR A 60 16.19 -24.47 -10.47
C THR A 60 16.23 -25.31 -11.76
N ALA A 61 17.12 -25.00 -12.71
CA ALA A 61 17.25 -25.78 -13.93
C ALA A 61 17.97 -27.11 -13.64
N GLY A 62 17.29 -28.23 -13.87
CA GLY A 62 17.97 -29.51 -14.12
C GLY A 62 18.87 -29.35 -15.36
N LYS A 63 20.07 -29.94 -15.33
CA LYS A 63 21.09 -29.81 -16.38
C LYS A 63 20.49 -29.98 -17.77
N GLN A 64 20.31 -28.88 -18.50
CA GLN A 64 19.87 -28.92 -19.88
C GLN A 64 21.12 -29.08 -20.74
N ASN A 65 21.24 -30.22 -21.42
CA ASN A 65 22.44 -30.61 -22.17
C ASN A 65 22.66 -29.82 -23.47
N ASN A 66 21.80 -28.84 -23.80
CA ASN A 66 21.94 -27.98 -24.98
C ASN A 66 22.11 -26.52 -24.56
N ALA A 67 23.34 -26.01 -24.66
CA ALA A 67 23.73 -24.64 -24.32
C ALA A 67 23.11 -23.53 -25.22
N LEU A 68 22.37 -23.90 -26.27
CA LEU A 68 21.82 -22.97 -27.26
C LEU A 68 20.39 -22.48 -26.95
N PHE A 69 19.69 -23.08 -25.97
CA PHE A 69 18.30 -22.73 -25.67
C PHE A 69 18.04 -22.58 -24.18
N PHE A 70 17.22 -21.58 -23.81
CA PHE A 70 16.75 -21.41 -22.44
C PHE A 70 15.87 -22.59 -22.00
N SER A 71 15.99 -22.99 -20.74
CA SER A 71 15.10 -23.99 -20.15
C SER A 71 13.71 -23.43 -19.91
N GLN A 72 12.71 -24.31 -19.86
CA GLN A 72 11.34 -23.93 -19.51
C GLN A 72 11.29 -23.21 -18.14
N ASN A 73 12.13 -23.64 -17.19
CA ASN A 73 12.26 -23.02 -15.88
C ASN A 73 12.85 -21.60 -15.97
N GLN A 74 13.84 -21.37 -16.84
CA GLN A 74 14.40 -20.04 -17.07
C GLN A 74 13.38 -19.08 -17.68
N ILE A 75 12.60 -19.54 -18.67
CA ILE A 75 11.54 -18.72 -19.29
C ILE A 75 10.45 -18.39 -18.26
N ALA A 76 9.99 -19.39 -17.50
CA ALA A 76 9.00 -19.19 -16.45
C ALA A 76 9.52 -18.26 -15.34
N GLY A 77 10.75 -18.48 -14.88
CA GLY A 77 11.41 -17.67 -13.86
C GLY A 77 11.57 -16.22 -14.29
N ALA A 78 11.98 -15.97 -15.54
CA ALA A 78 12.06 -14.63 -16.13
C ALA A 78 10.68 -13.95 -16.16
N GLY A 79 9.63 -14.66 -16.57
CA GLY A 79 8.26 -14.13 -16.58
C GLY A 79 7.77 -13.72 -15.18
N ILE A 80 7.96 -14.60 -14.19
CA ILE A 80 7.59 -14.34 -12.79
C ILE A 80 8.39 -13.16 -12.22
N PHE A 81 9.70 -13.12 -12.49
CA PHE A 81 10.57 -12.03 -12.07
C PHE A 81 10.11 -10.69 -12.66
N SER A 82 9.87 -10.63 -13.97
CA SER A 82 9.40 -9.40 -14.64
C SER A 82 8.06 -8.92 -14.07
N LEU A 83 7.10 -9.83 -13.84
CA LEU A 83 5.83 -9.48 -13.19
C LEU A 83 6.05 -8.91 -11.78
N GLY A 84 7.00 -9.47 -11.03
CA GLY A 84 7.38 -8.97 -9.72
C GLY A 84 7.96 -7.54 -9.77
N VAL A 85 8.86 -7.28 -10.73
CA VAL A 85 9.42 -5.94 -10.97
C VAL A 85 8.32 -4.93 -11.33
N PHE A 86 7.43 -5.27 -12.26
CA PHE A 86 6.32 -4.39 -12.62
C PHE A 86 5.39 -4.14 -11.43
N SER A 87 5.05 -5.17 -10.66
CA SER A 87 4.22 -5.04 -9.45
C SER A 87 4.87 -4.09 -8.44
N ALA A 88 6.17 -4.24 -8.16
CA ALA A 88 6.90 -3.35 -7.27
C ALA A 88 6.95 -1.91 -7.79
N LEU A 89 7.20 -1.68 -9.09
CA LEU A 89 7.23 -0.33 -9.68
C LEU A 89 5.85 0.35 -9.63
N THR A 90 4.77 -0.41 -9.87
CA THR A 90 3.40 0.15 -9.77
C THR A 90 3.02 0.57 -8.36
N SER A 91 3.74 0.14 -7.31
CA SER A 91 3.52 0.61 -5.93
C SER A 91 3.91 2.08 -5.71
N ILE A 92 4.86 2.62 -6.49
CA ILE A 92 5.41 3.98 -6.36
C ILE A 92 4.33 5.07 -6.41
N PRO A 93 3.45 5.14 -7.44
CA PRO A 93 2.40 6.16 -7.49
C PRO A 93 1.43 6.08 -6.30
N PHE A 94 1.23 4.90 -5.69
CA PHE A 94 0.42 4.77 -4.47
C PHE A 94 1.10 5.42 -3.27
N TYR A 95 2.42 5.27 -3.11
CA TYR A 95 3.17 5.96 -2.05
C TYR A 95 3.18 7.47 -2.22
N ILE A 96 3.35 7.95 -3.46
CA ILE A 96 3.28 9.39 -3.78
C ILE A 96 1.90 9.93 -3.42
N SER A 97 0.83 9.24 -3.86
CA SER A 97 -0.55 9.63 -3.54
C SER A 97 -0.81 9.58 -2.04
N ALA A 98 -0.33 8.57 -1.33
CA ALA A 98 -0.47 8.46 0.11
C ALA A 98 0.16 9.66 0.83
N ASN A 99 1.38 10.04 0.44
CA ASN A 99 2.07 11.18 1.03
C ASN A 99 1.37 12.50 0.73
N HIS A 100 0.87 12.69 -0.49
CA HIS A 100 0.10 13.88 -0.86
C HIS A 100 -1.16 14.03 0.01
N ASN A 101 -1.92 12.95 0.20
CA ASN A 101 -3.12 12.97 1.05
C ASN A 101 -2.78 13.21 2.53
N LYS A 102 -1.66 12.67 3.03
CA LYS A 102 -1.16 12.95 4.39
C LYS A 102 -0.82 14.43 4.56
N LYS A 103 -0.13 15.04 3.58
CA LYS A 103 0.17 16.48 3.61
C LYS A 103 -1.10 17.32 3.58
N LYS A 104 -2.11 16.90 2.81
CA LYS A 104 -3.40 17.60 2.73
C LYS A 104 -4.16 17.53 4.06
N SER A 105 -4.18 16.39 4.73
CA SER A 105 -4.82 16.30 6.05
C SER A 105 -4.12 17.17 7.10
N LEU A 106 -2.78 17.22 7.08
CA LEU A 106 -2.00 18.08 8.00
C LEU A 106 -2.25 19.58 7.77
N LYS A 107 -2.41 20.01 6.51
CA LYS A 107 -2.72 21.41 6.19
C LYS A 107 -4.13 21.84 6.61
N ILE A 108 -5.09 20.90 6.59
CA ILE A 108 -6.48 21.17 6.97
C ILE A 108 -6.65 21.01 8.50
N SER A 109 -5.79 20.24 9.14
CA SER A 109 -5.77 20.13 10.60
C SER A 109 -5.43 21.49 11.20
N PRO A 110 -6.28 22.04 12.09
CA PRO A 110 -5.92 23.26 12.81
C PRO A 110 -4.63 22.97 13.59
N THR A 111 -3.59 23.76 13.32
CA THR A 111 -2.41 23.84 14.17
C THR A 111 -2.91 24.23 15.56
N THR A 112 -2.81 23.32 16.52
CA THR A 112 -2.89 23.69 17.93
C THR A 112 -1.69 24.58 18.22
N GLU A 113 -1.88 25.89 18.08
CA GLU A 113 -1.04 26.84 18.78
C GLU A 113 -1.06 26.43 20.24
N ILE A 114 0.14 26.19 20.76
CA ILE A 114 0.38 25.73 22.11
C ILE A 114 -0.19 26.81 23.03
N ILE A 115 -1.34 26.54 23.66
CA ILE A 115 -1.77 27.33 24.81
C ILE A 115 -0.73 27.06 25.89
N GLN A 116 0.20 27.99 26.09
CA GLN A 116 1.08 28.04 27.26
C GLN A 116 0.18 28.11 28.49
N THR A 117 -0.16 26.96 29.07
CA THR A 117 -0.64 26.90 30.44
C THR A 117 0.55 26.52 31.29
N ASN A 118 0.99 27.47 32.12
CA ASN A 118 1.97 27.26 33.18
C ASN A 118 1.44 26.19 34.15
N SER A 119 1.69 24.93 33.86
CA SER A 119 1.64 23.87 34.87
C SER A 119 2.47 22.69 34.40
N ILE A 120 3.48 22.38 35.19
CA ILE A 120 4.38 21.24 35.06
C ILE A 120 3.52 19.98 35.09
N SER A 121 3.40 19.26 33.97
CA SER A 121 2.86 17.90 33.92
C SER A 121 3.26 17.23 32.60
N GLU A 122 4.24 16.34 32.68
CA GLU A 122 4.62 15.24 31.77
C GLU A 122 4.56 15.47 30.24
N PRO A 123 5.65 15.21 29.49
CA PRO A 123 5.62 15.18 28.04
C PRO A 123 4.92 13.91 27.55
N LYS A 124 3.59 13.89 27.62
CA LYS A 124 2.78 12.94 26.88
C LYS A 124 2.87 13.36 25.42
N ASN A 125 3.40 12.47 24.59
CA ASN A 125 3.51 12.63 23.14
C ASN A 125 2.12 12.81 22.52
N TYR A 126 1.58 14.02 22.53
CA TYR A 126 0.35 14.38 21.83
C TYR A 126 0.63 14.67 20.36
N ALA A 127 1.29 13.72 19.68
CA ALA A 127 1.11 13.54 18.25
C ALA A 127 -0.15 12.68 18.02
N LEU A 128 -1.26 13.06 18.66
CA LEU A 128 -2.54 12.38 18.58
C LEU A 128 -3.61 13.38 18.17
N ALA A 129 -3.63 13.70 16.87
CA ALA A 129 -4.86 14.08 16.23
C ALA A 129 -5.75 12.81 16.15
N GLY A 130 -6.55 12.58 17.20
CA GLY A 130 -7.91 12.09 17.00
C GLY A 130 -8.29 10.66 17.39
N LEU A 131 -7.51 9.89 18.16
CA LEU A 131 -8.07 8.69 18.81
C LEU A 131 -7.27 8.20 20.03
N LYS A 132 -7.90 8.22 21.20
CA LYS A 132 -7.45 7.49 22.39
C LYS A 132 -7.65 6.00 22.14
N ILE A 133 -6.59 5.26 21.82
CA ILE A 133 -6.63 3.79 21.85
C ILE A 133 -6.43 3.40 23.32
N THR A 134 -7.43 2.76 23.91
CA THR A 134 -7.34 2.15 25.24
C THR A 134 -6.85 0.71 25.03
N PHE A 135 -5.88 0.28 25.84
CA PHE A 135 -5.34 -1.08 25.85
C PHE A 135 -6.39 -2.09 26.32
#